data_AF-A0A7S4HZE4-F1
#
_entry.id   AF-A0A7S4HZE4-F1
#
_cell.length_a   1.000
_cell.length_b   1.000
_cell.length_c   1.000
_cell.angle_alpha   90.00
_cell.angle_beta   90.00
_cell.angle_gamma   90.00
#
_symmetry.space_group_name_H-M   'P 1'
#
loop_
_entity.id
_entity.type
_entity.pdbx_description
1 polymer ?
#
loop_
_entity_poly.entity_id
_entity_poly.type
_entity_poly.pdbx_seq_one_letter_code
_entity_poly.pdbx_strand_id
1 'polypeptide(L)'
;MTFFQRSGARFMVTSKEKMDLHERLPVGTYTVGLDECSGQFYVEQIEKFEAPGKLYGSTNRQADRILRTFMDRSNSTGVLLAGEKGSGKTLLAKVISIKAAQDGVPTIVINKSWHGEEFNGFLQKIEQPTVVVFDEFEKVYDDTDKQEAMLTLLDGVYPSKKLFLLTCNDKSRVDSNMQNRPGRIFYMLDFSGLENEFIKEYCEDNLIAKDHIPAVVAVSSLFSAFNFDMLKGMVEDMNRYDESPAQVLQFLNIRPDFDNAYARYAVDLKIEGMKKEDFIDIDKTWHGNPIKNEVRISYSYQKKGDNDEEEDECCKDAKFNMRHVKKLDAHADTYIFANGEGARLTLTPAKAKFSLNPNTMSAMGLKDAFMSNKPGDEENRVEESAMCFFGDMVDDMSDY
;
A
#
# COMPACT_ATOMS: atom_id res chain seq x y z
N MET A 1 -41.17 -15.74 34.81
CA MET A 1 -41.28 -17.21 34.96
C MET A 1 -39.88 -17.77 35.02
N THR A 2 -39.64 -18.71 35.93
CA THR A 2 -38.32 -19.32 36.15
C THR A 2 -38.18 -20.56 35.26
N PHE A 3 -37.08 -20.68 34.51
CA PHE A 3 -36.81 -21.80 33.61
C PHE A 3 -35.74 -22.70 34.21
N PHE A 4 -35.73 -23.98 33.85
CA PHE A 4 -34.76 -24.95 34.36
C PHE A 4 -34.01 -25.58 33.18
N GLN A 5 -32.70 -25.35 33.09
CA GLN A 5 -31.82 -25.94 32.09
C GLN A 5 -31.21 -27.23 32.63
N ARG A 6 -31.40 -28.34 31.91
CA ARG A 6 -30.82 -29.63 32.27
C ARG A 6 -29.44 -29.78 31.63
N SER A 7 -28.40 -30.03 32.43
CA SER A 7 -27.08 -30.48 31.95
C SER A 7 -26.75 -31.82 32.61
N GLY A 8 -26.87 -32.91 31.84
CA GLY A 8 -26.80 -34.28 32.34
C GLY A 8 -27.91 -34.60 33.35
N ALA A 9 -27.53 -34.86 34.61
CA ALA A 9 -28.45 -35.14 35.73
C ALA A 9 -28.78 -33.91 36.60
N ARG A 10 -28.17 -32.75 36.34
CA ARG A 10 -28.36 -31.52 37.13
C ARG A 10 -29.31 -30.56 36.41
N PHE A 11 -30.17 -29.91 37.19
CA PHE A 11 -31.05 -28.84 36.72
C PHE A 11 -30.54 -27.50 37.27
N MET A 12 -30.24 -26.57 36.37
CA MET A 12 -29.82 -25.21 36.70
C MET A 12 -31.01 -24.26 36.52
N VAL A 13 -31.24 -23.42 37.52
CA VAL A 13 -32.25 -22.36 37.46
C VAL A 13 -31.73 -21.26 36.53
N THR A 14 -32.49 -20.96 35.48
CA THR A 14 -32.11 -19.97 34.46
C THR A 14 -33.31 -19.10 34.08
N SER A 15 -33.05 -17.99 33.39
CA SER A 15 -34.09 -17.13 32.81
C SER A 15 -34.18 -17.37 31.30
N LYS A 16 -35.31 -17.02 30.69
CA LYS A 16 -35.49 -17.19 29.24
C LYS A 16 -34.45 -16.39 28.45
N GLU A 17 -34.03 -15.23 28.98
CA GLU A 17 -33.01 -14.40 28.32
C GLU A 17 -31.62 -15.04 28.30
N LYS A 18 -31.32 -15.98 29.21
CA LYS A 18 -30.05 -16.72 29.24
C LYS A 18 -30.06 -17.99 28.37
N MET A 19 -31.23 -18.41 27.87
CA MET A 19 -31.39 -19.58 27.01
C MET A 19 -31.62 -19.16 25.55
N ASP A 20 -30.82 -18.23 25.05
CA ASP A 20 -30.87 -17.77 23.66
C ASP A 20 -29.90 -18.61 22.82
N LEU A 21 -30.38 -19.75 22.35
CA LEU A 21 -29.62 -20.67 21.51
C LEU A 21 -29.77 -20.27 20.04
N HIS A 22 -28.64 -20.04 19.38
CA HIS A 22 -28.59 -19.70 17.96
C HIS A 22 -27.82 -20.76 17.18
N GLU A 23 -28.34 -21.14 16.01
CA GLU A 23 -27.61 -21.98 15.06
C GLU A 23 -26.48 -21.21 14.36
N ARG A 24 -26.58 -19.88 14.33
CA ARG A 24 -25.64 -18.98 13.69
C ARG A 24 -25.35 -17.80 14.59
N LEU A 25 -24.11 -17.32 14.59
CA LEU A 25 -23.74 -16.09 15.25
C LEU A 25 -24.58 -14.93 14.67
N PRO A 26 -25.32 -14.17 15.50
CA PRO A 26 -26.09 -13.02 15.03
C PRO A 26 -25.19 -11.98 14.36
N VAL A 27 -25.79 -11.12 13.53
CA VAL A 27 -25.04 -10.06 12.87
C VAL A 27 -24.60 -9.03 13.90
N GLY A 28 -23.29 -8.92 14.08
CA GLY A 28 -22.67 -8.04 15.06
C GLY A 28 -21.16 -8.02 14.93
N THR A 29 -20.55 -7.20 15.78
CA THR A 29 -19.11 -7.15 15.96
C THR A 29 -18.76 -7.86 17.26
N TYR A 30 -17.79 -8.75 17.23
CA TYR A 30 -17.40 -9.60 18.35
C TYR A 30 -15.91 -9.54 18.58
N THR A 31 -15.45 -9.78 19.80
CA THR A 31 -14.05 -10.05 20.13
C THR A 31 -13.91 -11.50 20.61
N VAL A 32 -12.71 -12.08 20.48
CA VAL A 32 -12.43 -13.42 21.00
C VAL A 32 -11.83 -13.36 22.40
N GLY A 33 -12.38 -14.14 23.31
CA GLY A 33 -11.86 -14.38 24.65
C GLY A 33 -11.54 -15.87 24.88
N LEU A 34 -10.74 -16.14 25.92
CA LEU A 34 -10.47 -17.48 26.41
C LEU A 34 -10.94 -17.54 27.86
N ASP A 35 -11.77 -18.53 28.18
CA ASP A 35 -12.18 -18.79 29.56
C ASP A 35 -11.08 -19.63 30.24
N GLU A 36 -10.34 -19.01 31.17
CA GLU A 36 -9.19 -19.64 31.84
C GLU A 36 -9.58 -20.84 32.71
N CYS A 37 -10.83 -20.93 33.15
CA CYS A 37 -11.31 -22.03 33.99
C CYS A 37 -11.66 -23.29 33.17
N SER A 38 -12.20 -23.11 31.97
CA SER A 38 -12.63 -24.19 31.08
C SER A 38 -11.67 -24.48 29.93
N GLY A 39 -10.75 -23.55 29.64
CA GLY A 39 -9.85 -23.61 28.49
C GLY A 39 -10.58 -23.40 27.15
N GLN A 40 -11.82 -22.89 27.15
CA GLN A 40 -12.62 -22.76 25.94
C GLN A 40 -12.64 -21.33 25.41
N PHE A 41 -12.49 -21.18 24.10
CA PHE A 41 -12.67 -19.91 23.42
C PHE A 41 -14.15 -19.53 23.34
N TYR A 42 -14.43 -18.24 23.50
CA TYR A 42 -15.75 -17.66 23.34
C TYR A 42 -15.68 -16.37 22.51
N VAL A 43 -16.83 -15.95 21.97
CA VAL A 43 -17.00 -14.62 21.39
C VAL A 43 -17.79 -13.74 22.34
N GLU A 44 -17.35 -12.51 22.51
CA GLU A 44 -18.04 -11.47 23.27
C GLU A 44 -18.48 -10.35 22.32
N GLN A 45 -19.75 -9.96 22.39
CA GLN A 45 -20.26 -8.89 21.53
C GLN A 45 -19.69 -7.55 22.00
N ILE A 46 -19.12 -6.79 21.06
CA ILE A 46 -18.60 -5.45 21.30
C ILE A 46 -19.47 -4.41 20.61
N GLU A 47 -19.18 -3.13 20.86
CA GLU A 47 -19.83 -2.03 20.17
C GLU A 47 -19.73 -2.21 18.65
N LYS A 48 -20.86 -2.02 17.97
CA LYS A 48 -20.90 -2.10 16.51
C LYS A 48 -20.00 -1.02 15.94
N PHE A 49 -19.30 -1.33 14.86
CA PHE A 49 -18.61 -0.29 14.11
C PHE A 49 -19.60 0.76 13.64
N GLU A 50 -19.43 1.99 14.10
CA GLU A 50 -20.14 3.13 13.55
C GLU A 50 -19.64 3.41 12.15
N ALA A 51 -20.58 3.76 11.27
CA ALA A 51 -20.21 4.27 9.97
C ALA A 51 -19.27 5.46 10.19
N PRO A 52 -18.03 5.42 9.66
CA PRO A 52 -17.28 6.67 9.54
C PRO A 52 -18.15 7.65 8.73
N GLY A 53 -17.85 8.95 8.84
CA GLY A 53 -18.57 9.98 8.09
C GLY A 53 -18.44 9.80 6.56
N LYS A 54 -18.32 10.89 5.82
CA LYS A 54 -18.12 10.76 4.36
C LYS A 54 -16.83 9.97 4.08
N LEU A 55 -16.94 8.93 3.27
CA LEU A 55 -15.82 8.16 2.76
C LEU A 55 -15.32 8.83 1.49
N TYR A 56 -14.04 9.17 1.46
CA TYR A 56 -13.42 9.87 0.33
C TYR A 56 -12.62 8.89 -0.54
N GLY A 57 -12.48 9.21 -1.82
CA GLY A 57 -11.60 8.49 -2.75
C GLY A 57 -11.99 7.02 -3.01
N SER A 58 -10.99 6.16 -3.21
CA SER A 58 -11.18 4.78 -3.69
C SER A 58 -11.63 3.76 -2.62
N THR A 59 -11.78 4.16 -1.35
CA THR A 59 -12.12 3.26 -0.23
C THR A 59 -13.38 2.43 -0.48
N ASN A 60 -14.44 3.06 -0.99
CA ASN A 60 -15.69 2.36 -1.31
C ASN A 60 -15.49 1.29 -2.38
N ARG A 61 -14.80 1.65 -3.46
CA ARG A 61 -14.49 0.75 -4.58
C ARG A 61 -13.63 -0.43 -4.13
N GLN A 62 -12.64 -0.19 -3.27
CA GLN A 62 -11.79 -1.25 -2.70
C GLN A 62 -12.59 -2.19 -1.81
N ALA A 63 -13.42 -1.65 -0.91
CA ALA A 63 -14.29 -2.45 -0.04
C ALA A 63 -15.28 -3.31 -0.85
N ASP A 64 -15.93 -2.73 -1.87
CA ASP A 64 -16.87 -3.45 -2.72
C ASP A 64 -16.18 -4.57 -3.51
N ARG A 65 -14.96 -4.31 -4.01
CA ARG A 65 -14.17 -5.33 -4.71
C ARG A 65 -13.84 -6.50 -3.79
N ILE A 66 -13.31 -6.21 -2.59
CA ILE A 66 -12.94 -7.24 -1.61
C ILE A 66 -14.16 -8.08 -1.23
N LEU A 67 -15.29 -7.43 -0.90
CA LEU A 67 -16.51 -8.13 -0.49
C LEU A 67 -17.10 -8.97 -1.61
N ARG A 68 -17.18 -8.44 -2.84
CA ARG A 68 -17.67 -9.23 -3.99
C ARG A 68 -16.82 -10.47 -4.21
N THR A 69 -15.50 -10.34 -4.16
CA THR A 69 -14.59 -11.47 -4.30
C THR A 69 -14.74 -12.47 -3.15
N PHE A 70 -14.91 -12.00 -1.91
CA PHE A 70 -15.19 -12.88 -0.78
C PHE A 70 -16.52 -13.64 -0.92
N MET A 71 -17.56 -12.99 -1.42
CA MET A 71 -18.88 -13.60 -1.61
C MET A 71 -18.91 -14.60 -2.76
N ASP A 72 -18.13 -14.36 -3.82
CA ASP A 72 -18.01 -15.25 -4.98
C ASP A 72 -17.15 -16.50 -4.69
N ARG A 73 -16.08 -16.35 -3.91
CA ARG A 73 -15.16 -17.46 -3.59
C ARG A 73 -15.79 -18.44 -2.59
N SER A 74 -15.52 -19.73 -2.79
CA SER A 74 -15.85 -20.80 -1.84
C SER A 74 -14.85 -20.91 -0.68
N ASN A 75 -13.60 -20.49 -0.93
CA ASN A 75 -12.49 -20.65 0.02
C ASN A 75 -12.27 -19.36 0.83
N SER A 76 -11.42 -19.44 1.84
CA SER A 76 -10.96 -18.28 2.60
C SER A 76 -10.32 -17.24 1.67
N THR A 77 -10.46 -15.97 2.05
CA THR A 77 -9.89 -14.84 1.34
C THR A 77 -9.09 -14.02 2.34
N GLY A 78 -7.77 -13.97 2.19
CA GLY A 78 -6.91 -13.09 2.96
C GLY A 78 -6.69 -11.75 2.25
N VAL A 79 -6.70 -10.66 3.01
CA VAL A 79 -6.41 -9.31 2.56
C VAL A 79 -5.43 -8.68 3.52
N LEU A 80 -4.30 -8.20 3.00
CA LEU A 80 -3.30 -7.45 3.74
C LEU A 80 -3.40 -5.96 3.37
N LEU A 81 -3.64 -5.13 4.36
CA LEU A 81 -3.66 -3.67 4.27
C LEU A 81 -2.38 -3.14 4.91
N ALA A 82 -1.45 -2.65 4.12
CA ALA A 82 -0.13 -2.24 4.60
C ALA A 82 0.15 -0.77 4.34
N GLY A 83 0.78 -0.06 5.27
CA GLY A 83 1.14 1.35 5.08
C GLY A 83 1.21 2.12 6.39
N GLU A 84 1.63 3.39 6.36
CA GLU A 84 1.93 4.12 7.59
C GLU A 84 0.73 4.39 8.51
N LYS A 85 0.99 4.75 9.78
CA LYS A 85 -0.07 5.14 10.71
C LYS A 85 -0.84 6.34 10.15
N GLY A 86 -2.17 6.32 10.26
CA GLY A 86 -3.03 7.39 9.74
C GLY A 86 -3.33 7.29 8.23
N SER A 87 -2.90 6.23 7.53
CA SER A 87 -3.13 6.07 6.09
C SER A 87 -4.51 5.53 5.69
N GLY A 88 -5.39 5.22 6.66
CA GLY A 88 -6.76 4.78 6.40
C GLY A 88 -7.00 3.26 6.36
N LYS A 89 -6.02 2.43 6.74
CA LYS A 89 -6.14 0.96 6.78
C LYS A 89 -7.29 0.48 7.67
N THR A 90 -7.31 0.92 8.92
CA THR A 90 -8.35 0.58 9.90
C THR A 90 -9.71 1.14 9.46
N LEU A 91 -9.74 2.28 8.76
CA LEU A 91 -10.96 2.83 8.17
C LEU A 91 -11.54 1.87 7.12
N LEU A 92 -10.72 1.39 6.18
CA LEU A 92 -11.16 0.42 5.17
C LEU A 92 -11.67 -0.88 5.82
N ALA A 93 -10.97 -1.41 6.83
CA ALA A 93 -11.40 -2.61 7.55
C ALA A 93 -12.78 -2.43 8.23
N LYS A 94 -13.02 -1.26 8.84
CA LYS A 94 -14.33 -0.91 9.41
C LYS A 94 -15.41 -0.82 8.34
N VAL A 95 -15.14 -0.17 7.21
CA VAL A 95 -16.09 -0.06 6.09
C VAL A 95 -16.47 -1.44 5.54
N ILE A 96 -15.48 -2.33 5.35
CA ILE A 96 -15.72 -3.71 4.92
C ILE A 96 -16.62 -4.43 5.93
N SER A 97 -16.34 -4.28 7.23
CA SER A 97 -17.12 -4.91 8.31
C SER A 97 -18.58 -4.42 8.34
N ILE A 98 -18.80 -3.12 8.14
CA ILE A 98 -20.15 -2.53 8.10
C ILE A 98 -20.93 -3.03 6.88
N LYS A 99 -20.32 -3.02 5.70
CA LYS A 99 -20.94 -3.54 4.47
C LYS A 99 -21.22 -5.05 4.58
N ALA A 100 -20.28 -5.81 5.13
CA ALA A 100 -20.48 -7.24 5.40
C ALA A 100 -21.67 -7.47 6.36
N ALA A 101 -21.82 -6.64 7.39
CA ALA A 101 -22.96 -6.73 8.30
C ALA A 101 -24.30 -6.45 7.59
N GLN A 102 -24.33 -5.56 6.59
CA GLN A 102 -25.53 -5.34 5.76
C GLN A 102 -25.89 -6.60 4.93
N ASP A 103 -24.88 -7.36 4.52
CA ASP A 103 -25.04 -8.65 3.84
C ASP A 103 -25.28 -9.84 4.81
N GLY A 104 -25.47 -9.57 6.10
CA GLY A 104 -25.73 -10.59 7.12
C GLY A 104 -24.49 -11.36 7.60
N VAL A 105 -23.29 -10.85 7.33
CA VAL A 105 -22.02 -11.48 7.71
C VAL A 105 -21.49 -10.82 8.99
N PRO A 106 -21.34 -11.55 10.12
CA PRO A 106 -20.76 -10.99 11.34
C PRO A 106 -19.26 -10.72 11.20
N THR A 107 -18.74 -9.87 12.09
CA THR A 107 -17.32 -9.55 12.17
C THR A 107 -16.74 -9.94 13.52
N ILE A 108 -15.58 -10.59 13.51
CA ILE A 108 -14.78 -10.94 14.68
C ILE A 108 -13.49 -10.14 14.64
N VAL A 109 -13.21 -9.38 15.70
CA VAL A 109 -11.99 -8.61 15.89
C VAL A 109 -11.07 -9.40 16.80
N ILE A 110 -9.81 -9.55 16.39
CA ILE A 110 -8.79 -10.24 17.16
C ILE A 110 -7.77 -9.19 17.62
N ASN A 111 -7.71 -9.00 18.92
CA ASN A 111 -6.86 -8.03 19.61
C ASN A 111 -5.76 -8.66 20.47
N LYS A 112 -5.75 -9.99 20.59
CA LYS A 112 -4.74 -10.78 21.31
C LYS A 112 -4.11 -11.79 20.35
N SER A 113 -2.88 -12.21 20.64
CA SER A 113 -2.16 -13.20 19.83
C SER A 113 -2.68 -14.61 20.08
N TRP A 114 -3.96 -14.84 19.76
CA TRP A 114 -4.53 -16.17 19.75
C TRP A 114 -3.87 -16.98 18.63
N HIS A 115 -3.37 -18.17 18.96
CA HIS A 115 -2.69 -19.07 18.03
C HIS A 115 -2.87 -20.52 18.48
N GLY A 116 -2.48 -21.46 17.61
CA GLY A 116 -2.52 -22.89 17.89
C GLY A 116 -3.82 -23.58 17.46
N GLU A 117 -3.82 -24.91 17.59
CA GLU A 117 -4.90 -25.77 17.07
C GLU A 117 -6.26 -25.51 17.72
N GLU A 118 -6.29 -25.17 19.01
CA GLU A 118 -7.55 -24.89 19.73
C GLU A 118 -8.25 -23.65 19.18
N PHE A 119 -7.48 -22.59 18.91
CA PHE A 119 -8.00 -21.35 18.32
C PHE A 119 -8.45 -21.57 16.87
N ASN A 120 -7.66 -22.29 16.09
CA ASN A 120 -8.00 -22.63 14.71
C ASN A 120 -9.29 -23.48 14.67
N GLY A 121 -9.40 -24.49 15.54
CA GLY A 121 -10.58 -25.32 15.69
C GLY A 121 -11.80 -24.53 16.17
N PHE A 122 -11.62 -23.52 17.03
CA PHE A 122 -12.69 -22.61 17.42
C PHE A 122 -13.23 -21.81 16.24
N LEU A 123 -12.37 -21.18 15.43
CA LEU A 123 -12.80 -20.44 14.25
C LEU A 123 -13.46 -21.35 13.19
N GLN A 124 -13.00 -22.59 13.08
CA GLN A 124 -13.59 -23.59 12.16
C GLN A 124 -14.99 -24.02 12.58
N LYS A 125 -15.30 -24.10 13.87
CA LYS A 125 -16.66 -24.40 14.37
C LYS A 125 -17.68 -23.35 13.93
N ILE A 126 -17.23 -22.15 13.57
CA ILE A 126 -18.08 -21.10 13.01
C ILE A 126 -18.21 -21.37 11.50
N GLU A 127 -19.18 -22.18 11.09
CA GLU A 127 -19.34 -22.58 9.67
C GLU A 127 -19.84 -21.46 8.76
N GLN A 128 -20.61 -20.51 9.30
CA GLN A 128 -21.15 -19.40 8.52
C GLN A 128 -20.04 -18.46 7.99
N PRO A 129 -20.31 -17.71 6.90
CA PRO A 129 -19.41 -16.66 6.45
C PRO A 129 -19.12 -15.66 7.57
N THR A 130 -17.86 -15.24 7.74
CA THR A 130 -17.48 -14.29 8.79
C THR A 130 -16.27 -13.48 8.37
N VAL A 131 -16.27 -12.20 8.70
CA VAL A 131 -15.10 -11.32 8.57
C VAL A 131 -14.27 -11.42 9.85
N VAL A 132 -12.97 -11.63 9.71
CA VAL A 132 -12.02 -11.73 10.82
C VAL A 132 -10.99 -10.62 10.64
N VAL A 133 -10.94 -9.68 11.57
CA VAL A 133 -10.07 -8.49 11.51
C VAL A 133 -8.94 -8.63 12.51
N PHE A 134 -7.72 -8.57 12.01
CA PHE A 134 -6.49 -8.42 12.78
C PHE A 134 -6.00 -6.98 12.64
N ASP A 135 -6.25 -6.16 13.67
CA ASP A 135 -5.78 -4.78 13.70
C ASP A 135 -4.35 -4.71 14.27
N GLU A 136 -3.49 -3.91 13.66
CA GLU A 136 -2.06 -3.80 14.02
C GLU A 136 -1.37 -5.17 14.19
N PHE A 137 -1.49 -6.04 13.17
CA PHE A 137 -1.04 -7.43 13.20
C PHE A 137 0.40 -7.59 13.71
N GLU A 138 1.31 -6.71 13.28
CA GLU A 138 2.73 -6.70 13.66
C GLU A 138 3.00 -6.38 15.13
N LYS A 139 2.01 -5.81 15.85
CA LYS A 139 2.11 -5.56 17.28
C LYS A 139 1.52 -6.70 18.10
N VAL A 140 0.47 -7.33 17.60
CA VAL A 140 -0.18 -8.46 18.27
C VAL A 140 0.66 -9.73 18.12
N TYR A 141 1.22 -9.95 16.93
CA TYR A 141 2.07 -11.08 16.56
C TYR A 141 3.49 -10.57 16.28
N ASP A 142 4.19 -10.17 17.34
CA ASP A 142 5.55 -9.63 17.30
C ASP A 142 6.64 -10.71 17.15
N ASP A 143 6.29 -11.97 17.38
CA ASP A 143 7.16 -13.13 17.33
C ASP A 143 6.93 -13.97 16.06
N THR A 144 8.01 -14.39 15.42
CA THR A 144 7.99 -15.21 14.19
C THR A 144 7.23 -16.52 14.39
N ASP A 145 7.42 -17.21 15.52
CA ASP A 145 6.78 -18.51 15.79
C ASP A 145 5.25 -18.34 15.88
N LYS A 146 4.79 -17.21 16.43
CA LYS A 146 3.36 -16.88 16.50
C LYS A 146 2.79 -16.50 15.14
N GLN A 147 3.56 -15.80 14.30
CA GLN A 147 3.16 -15.50 12.93
C GLN A 147 3.07 -16.78 12.10
N GLU A 148 4.03 -17.70 12.22
CA GLU A 148 3.99 -19.01 11.59
C GLU A 148 2.83 -19.88 12.08
N ALA A 149 2.55 -19.88 13.38
CA ALA A 149 1.39 -20.57 13.92
C ALA A 149 0.08 -20.01 13.36
N MET A 150 -0.01 -18.69 13.16
CA MET A 150 -1.16 -18.03 12.54
C MET A 150 -1.28 -18.35 11.04
N LEU A 151 -0.16 -18.53 10.32
CA LEU A 151 -0.18 -18.93 8.90
C LEU A 151 -0.98 -20.19 8.65
N THR A 152 -0.95 -21.16 9.59
CA THR A 152 -1.75 -22.39 9.48
C THR A 152 -3.26 -22.13 9.40
N LEU A 153 -3.75 -21.02 9.96
CA LEU A 153 -5.14 -20.58 9.85
C LEU A 153 -5.49 -20.12 8.43
N LEU A 154 -4.53 -19.50 7.74
CA LEU A 154 -4.68 -18.98 6.38
C LEU A 154 -4.47 -20.07 5.30
N ASP A 155 -3.74 -21.15 5.63
CA ASP A 155 -3.35 -22.21 4.70
C ASP A 155 -4.50 -23.07 4.18
N GLY A 156 -5.70 -22.94 4.75
CA GLY A 156 -6.90 -23.51 4.15
C GLY A 156 -6.93 -25.04 4.17
N VAL A 157 -6.23 -25.68 5.13
CA VAL A 157 -6.36 -27.13 5.40
C VAL A 157 -7.83 -27.51 5.63
N TYR A 158 -8.64 -26.56 6.12
CA TYR A 158 -10.06 -26.72 6.30
C TYR A 158 -10.84 -25.69 5.46
N PRO A 159 -11.82 -26.13 4.65
CA PRO A 159 -12.65 -25.22 3.87
C PRO A 159 -13.52 -24.40 4.82
N SER A 160 -13.19 -23.12 4.98
CA SER A 160 -14.00 -22.17 5.73
C SER A 160 -14.12 -20.88 4.93
N LYS A 161 -15.35 -20.38 4.78
CA LYS A 161 -15.62 -19.15 4.05
C LYS A 161 -15.38 -17.94 4.96
N LYS A 162 -14.10 -17.62 5.19
CA LYS A 162 -13.67 -16.51 6.06
C LYS A 162 -12.94 -15.43 5.28
N LEU A 163 -13.24 -14.17 5.60
CA LEU A 163 -12.50 -13.01 5.09
C LEU A 163 -11.53 -12.57 6.17
N PHE A 164 -10.23 -12.80 5.98
CA PHE A 164 -9.19 -12.36 6.91
C PHE A 164 -8.68 -10.99 6.46
N LEU A 165 -8.91 -9.95 7.27
CA LEU A 165 -8.38 -8.61 7.06
C LEU A 165 -7.22 -8.39 8.03
N LEU A 166 -6.02 -8.24 7.51
CA LEU A 166 -4.81 -7.96 8.28
C LEU A 166 -4.41 -6.52 8.02
N THR A 167 -4.26 -5.70 9.06
CA THR A 167 -3.66 -4.37 8.93
C THR A 167 -2.24 -4.40 9.47
N CYS A 168 -1.30 -3.79 8.75
CA CYS A 168 0.06 -3.63 9.23
C CYS A 168 0.63 -2.25 8.90
N ASN A 169 1.47 -1.72 9.80
CA ASN A 169 2.14 -0.44 9.56
C ASN A 169 3.38 -0.56 8.68
N ASP A 170 4.09 -1.69 8.80
CA ASP A 170 5.33 -1.95 8.08
C ASP A 170 5.26 -3.32 7.40
N LYS A 171 5.40 -3.33 6.07
CA LYS A 171 5.40 -4.56 5.26
C LYS A 171 6.56 -5.48 5.60
N SER A 172 7.71 -4.92 5.97
CA SER A 172 8.91 -5.70 6.28
C SER A 172 8.76 -6.54 7.56
N ARG A 173 7.80 -6.18 8.41
CA ARG A 173 7.48 -6.88 9.67
C ARG A 173 6.49 -8.02 9.51
N VAL A 174 5.92 -8.18 8.31
CA VAL A 174 5.05 -9.30 7.98
C VAL A 174 5.89 -10.37 7.30
N ASP A 175 5.81 -11.60 7.80
CA ASP A 175 6.58 -12.74 7.30
C ASP A 175 6.57 -12.83 5.76
N SER A 176 7.75 -13.01 5.15
CA SER A 176 7.90 -13.15 3.70
C SER A 176 7.08 -14.31 3.11
N ASN A 177 6.78 -15.34 3.88
CA ASN A 177 5.93 -16.48 3.56
C ASN A 177 4.43 -16.13 3.49
N MET A 178 4.03 -14.99 4.07
CA MET A 178 2.70 -14.40 3.89
C MET A 178 2.62 -13.61 2.56
N GLN A 179 3.74 -13.05 2.12
CA GLN A 179 3.81 -12.22 0.93
C GLN A 179 3.86 -13.09 -0.34
N ASN A 180 3.31 -12.57 -1.45
CA ASN A 180 3.38 -13.19 -2.78
C ASN A 180 2.78 -14.62 -2.88
N ARG A 181 1.84 -15.00 -2.00
CA ARG A 181 1.12 -16.28 -2.06
C ARG A 181 -0.40 -16.07 -2.10
N PRO A 182 -1.01 -15.95 -3.30
CA PRO A 182 -2.45 -15.68 -3.48
C PRO A 182 -3.41 -16.70 -2.84
N GLY A 183 -2.91 -17.91 -2.52
CA GLY A 183 -3.67 -18.91 -1.78
C GLY A 183 -3.93 -18.56 -0.31
N ARG A 184 -3.08 -17.70 0.30
CA ARG A 184 -3.19 -17.23 1.68
C ARG A 184 -3.68 -15.78 1.73
N ILE A 185 -2.97 -14.90 1.02
CA ILE A 185 -3.28 -13.47 0.92
C ILE A 185 -3.61 -13.16 -0.53
N PHE A 186 -4.89 -12.99 -0.81
CA PHE A 186 -5.39 -12.76 -2.16
C PHE A 186 -5.24 -11.31 -2.60
N TYR A 187 -5.44 -10.36 -1.68
CA TYR A 187 -5.22 -8.93 -1.94
C TYR A 187 -4.18 -8.37 -1.01
N MET A 188 -3.24 -7.59 -1.57
CA MET A 188 -2.32 -6.75 -0.82
C MET A 188 -2.53 -5.30 -1.29
N LEU A 189 -2.98 -4.45 -0.38
CA LEU A 189 -3.22 -3.03 -0.63
C LEU A 189 -2.16 -2.21 0.11
N ASP A 190 -1.45 -1.39 -0.65
CA ASP A 190 -0.35 -0.58 -0.16
C ASP A 190 -0.78 0.88 -0.05
N PHE A 191 -0.83 1.38 1.17
CA PHE A 191 -1.19 2.74 1.54
C PHE A 191 0.09 3.55 1.76
N SER A 192 0.72 4.01 0.67
CA SER A 192 1.89 4.89 0.70
C SER A 192 1.56 6.38 0.74
N GLY A 193 0.28 6.74 0.94
CA GLY A 193 -0.19 8.13 0.97
C GLY A 193 -1.65 8.23 0.55
N LEU A 194 -2.19 9.44 0.56
CA LEU A 194 -3.53 9.74 0.06
C LEU A 194 -3.53 9.96 -1.47
N GLU A 195 -4.56 9.45 -2.14
CA GLU A 195 -4.81 9.74 -3.56
C GLU A 195 -5.18 11.23 -3.74
N ASN A 196 -4.81 11.81 -4.88
CA ASN A 196 -5.13 13.22 -5.18
C ASN A 196 -6.64 13.48 -5.18
N GLU A 197 -7.43 12.52 -5.69
CA GLU A 197 -8.89 12.56 -5.67
C GLU A 197 -9.42 12.61 -4.23
N PHE A 198 -8.84 11.83 -3.32
CA PHE A 198 -9.19 11.84 -1.91
C PHE A 198 -8.93 13.23 -1.29
N ILE A 199 -7.74 13.80 -1.54
CA ILE A 199 -7.35 15.11 -0.98
C ILE A 199 -8.29 16.20 -1.48
N LYS A 200 -8.59 16.21 -2.78
CA LYS A 200 -9.51 17.19 -3.38
C LYS A 200 -10.91 17.08 -2.79
N GLU A 201 -11.49 15.87 -2.79
CA GLU A 201 -12.83 15.63 -2.28
C GLU A 201 -12.95 16.03 -0.79
N TYR A 202 -11.93 15.71 0.01
CA TYR A 202 -11.88 16.11 1.40
C TYR A 202 -11.82 17.64 1.58
N CYS A 203 -10.98 18.33 0.80
CA CYS A 203 -10.88 19.78 0.89
C CYS A 203 -12.14 20.48 0.34
N GLU A 204 -12.80 19.93 -0.68
CA GLU A 204 -14.05 20.50 -1.23
C GLU A 204 -15.17 20.57 -0.19
N ASP A 205 -15.21 19.61 0.72
CA ASP A 205 -16.21 19.52 1.79
C ASP A 205 -15.81 20.28 3.05
N ASN A 206 -14.53 20.27 3.42
CA ASN A 206 -14.08 20.74 4.74
C ASN A 206 -13.29 22.05 4.69
N LEU A 207 -12.67 22.42 3.57
CA LEU A 207 -11.88 23.65 3.45
C LEU A 207 -12.77 24.84 3.11
N ILE A 208 -12.68 25.91 3.90
CA ILE A 208 -13.41 27.16 3.66
C ILE A 208 -12.81 27.89 2.44
N ALA A 209 -11.49 28.07 2.42
CA ALA A 209 -10.75 28.72 1.35
C ALA A 209 -10.43 27.74 0.20
N LYS A 210 -11.44 27.42 -0.63
CA LYS A 210 -11.34 26.43 -1.72
C LYS A 210 -10.28 26.77 -2.77
N ASP A 211 -9.88 28.03 -2.88
CA ASP A 211 -8.81 28.47 -3.78
C ASP A 211 -7.44 27.84 -3.44
N HIS A 212 -7.26 27.36 -2.20
CA HIS A 212 -6.03 26.70 -1.77
C HIS A 212 -5.99 25.19 -2.05
N ILE A 213 -7.04 24.57 -2.60
CA ILE A 213 -7.06 23.13 -2.91
C ILE A 213 -5.86 22.71 -3.80
N PRO A 214 -5.51 23.42 -4.89
CA PRO A 214 -4.34 23.06 -5.69
C PRO A 214 -3.03 23.13 -4.90
N ALA A 215 -2.91 24.10 -3.98
CA ALA A 215 -1.74 24.24 -3.13
C ALA A 215 -1.63 23.13 -2.08
N VAL A 216 -2.76 22.68 -1.52
CA VAL A 216 -2.83 21.52 -0.61
C VAL A 216 -2.38 20.23 -1.33
N VAL A 217 -2.84 20.01 -2.56
CA VAL A 217 -2.39 18.87 -3.39
C VAL A 217 -0.89 18.98 -3.69
N ALA A 218 -0.39 20.17 -4.04
CA ALA A 218 1.05 20.37 -4.27
C ALA A 218 1.87 20.06 -3.01
N VAL A 219 1.42 20.55 -1.84
CA VAL A 219 2.05 20.26 -0.55
C VAL A 219 2.07 18.76 -0.27
N SER A 220 0.98 18.05 -0.53
CA SER A 220 0.90 16.60 -0.27
C SER A 220 1.95 15.79 -1.03
N SER A 221 2.30 16.23 -2.26
CA SER A 221 3.31 15.57 -3.09
C SER A 221 4.74 15.74 -2.57
N LEU A 222 4.97 16.68 -1.65
CA LEU A 222 6.29 16.89 -1.01
C LEU A 222 6.59 15.84 0.08
N PHE A 223 5.58 15.05 0.46
CA PHE A 223 5.72 13.97 1.45
C PHE A 223 5.76 12.62 0.72
N SER A 224 6.70 11.78 1.13
CA SER A 224 6.78 10.38 0.73
C SER A 224 5.57 9.58 1.20
N ALA A 225 5.00 9.95 2.36
CA ALA A 225 3.79 9.39 2.92
C ALA A 225 2.89 10.47 3.54
N PHE A 226 2.06 11.10 2.70
CA PHE A 226 1.05 12.04 3.19
C PHE A 226 -0.18 11.30 3.70
N ASN A 227 -0.49 11.41 4.99
CA ASN A 227 -1.57 10.66 5.65
C ASN A 227 -2.80 11.52 5.98
N PHE A 228 -3.90 10.89 6.41
CA PHE A 228 -5.16 11.59 6.69
C PHE A 228 -5.08 12.54 7.88
N ASP A 229 -4.33 12.17 8.92
CA ASP A 229 -4.16 13.02 10.10
C ASP A 229 -3.42 14.32 9.74
N MET A 230 -2.42 14.25 8.86
CA MET A 230 -1.72 15.42 8.31
C MET A 230 -2.65 16.33 7.51
N LEU A 231 -3.46 15.75 6.62
CA LEU A 231 -4.44 16.50 5.83
C LEU A 231 -5.47 17.19 6.72
N LYS A 232 -6.07 16.44 7.65
CA LYS A 232 -7.06 16.96 8.58
C LYS A 232 -6.50 18.09 9.44
N GLY A 233 -5.32 17.89 10.03
CA GLY A 233 -4.66 18.92 10.84
C GLY A 233 -4.36 20.19 10.04
N MET A 234 -3.92 20.05 8.79
CA MET A 234 -3.68 21.20 7.91
C MET A 234 -4.97 21.95 7.57
N VAL A 235 -6.03 21.25 7.17
CA VAL A 235 -7.31 21.90 6.83
C VAL A 235 -7.95 22.57 8.05
N GLU A 236 -7.88 21.95 9.23
CA GLU A 236 -8.40 22.54 10.48
C GLU A 236 -7.68 23.84 10.84
N ASP A 237 -6.36 23.90 10.69
CA ASP A 237 -5.56 25.08 11.02
C ASP A 237 -5.71 26.19 9.98
N MET A 238 -5.75 25.83 8.69
CA MET A 238 -6.08 26.76 7.59
C MET A 238 -7.42 27.43 7.82
N ASN A 239 -8.45 26.66 8.20
CA ASN A 239 -9.78 27.19 8.50
C ASN A 239 -9.81 28.06 9.76
N ARG A 240 -8.90 27.83 10.71
CA ARG A 240 -8.85 28.57 11.98
C ARG A 240 -8.20 29.94 11.84
N TYR A 241 -7.14 30.03 11.03
CA TYR A 241 -6.32 31.23 10.93
C TYR A 241 -6.41 31.94 9.57
N ASP A 242 -7.17 31.39 8.61
CA ASP A 242 -7.29 31.92 7.25
C ASP A 242 -5.92 32.03 6.57
N GLU A 243 -5.12 30.98 6.71
CA GLU A 243 -3.73 30.91 6.26
C GLU A 243 -3.55 29.96 5.08
N SER A 244 -2.52 30.22 4.27
CA SER A 244 -2.12 29.31 3.20
C SER A 244 -1.50 28.01 3.74
N PRO A 245 -1.50 26.90 2.98
CA PRO A 245 -0.89 25.65 3.40
C PRO A 245 0.59 25.82 3.81
N ALA A 246 1.32 26.70 3.13
CA ALA A 246 2.74 26.96 3.41
C ALA A 246 3.00 27.68 4.75
N GLN A 247 2.04 28.46 5.25
CA GLN A 247 2.13 29.11 6.56
C GLN A 247 1.81 28.11 7.66
N VAL A 248 0.72 27.36 7.50
CA VAL A 248 0.28 26.32 8.44
C VAL A 248 1.36 25.25 8.65
N LEU A 249 2.04 24.81 7.59
CA LEU A 249 3.16 23.86 7.69
C LEU A 249 4.31 24.32 8.60
N GLN A 250 4.46 25.62 8.87
CA GLN A 250 5.51 26.12 9.76
C GLN A 250 5.21 25.83 11.24
N PHE A 251 3.93 25.65 11.57
CA PHE A 251 3.46 25.43 12.93
C PHE A 251 3.13 23.96 13.21
N LEU A 252 2.67 23.24 12.19
CA LEU A 252 2.34 21.82 12.34
C LEU A 252 3.59 20.97 12.58
N ASN A 253 3.45 19.93 13.39
CA ASN A 253 4.49 18.91 13.60
C ASN A 253 4.55 17.93 12.42
N ILE A 254 4.74 18.46 11.21
CA ILE A 254 4.73 17.72 9.95
C ILE A 254 5.91 18.25 9.14
N ARG A 255 6.89 17.39 8.83
CA ARG A 255 8.09 17.79 8.08
C ARG A 255 8.07 17.11 6.71
N PRO A 256 8.07 17.86 5.60
CA PRO A 256 8.19 17.27 4.28
C PRO A 256 9.54 16.57 4.14
N ASP A 257 9.62 15.57 3.28
CA ASP A 257 10.79 14.69 3.11
C ASP A 257 11.95 15.35 2.36
N PHE A 258 12.13 16.65 2.56
CA PHE A 258 13.26 17.44 2.08
C PHE A 258 14.62 16.98 2.63
N ASP A 259 14.63 16.08 3.61
CA ASP A 259 15.83 15.52 4.24
C ASP A 259 16.29 14.19 3.61
N ASN A 260 15.79 13.85 2.41
CA ASN A 260 16.42 12.81 1.62
C ASN A 260 17.77 13.31 1.07
N ALA A 261 18.82 13.20 1.90
CA ALA A 261 20.22 13.37 1.50
C ALA A 261 20.64 12.46 0.34
N TYR A 262 19.77 11.52 -0.06
CA TYR A 262 19.95 10.54 -1.13
C TYR A 262 19.12 10.82 -2.40
N ALA A 263 18.38 11.93 -2.48
CA ALA A 263 17.65 12.30 -3.69
C ALA A 263 18.62 12.43 -4.87
N ARG A 264 18.43 11.63 -5.93
CA ARG A 264 19.30 11.59 -7.10
C ARG A 264 18.75 12.46 -8.22
N TYR A 265 19.59 13.30 -8.79
CA TYR A 265 19.27 14.16 -9.92
C TYR A 265 20.18 13.83 -11.10
N ALA A 266 19.60 13.77 -12.30
CA ALA A 266 20.33 13.83 -13.54
C ALA A 266 20.79 15.28 -13.79
N VAL A 267 22.05 15.42 -14.19
CA VAL A 267 22.73 16.72 -14.38
C VAL A 267 22.79 17.03 -15.87
N ASP A 268 22.25 18.18 -16.28
CA ASP A 268 22.49 18.78 -17.60
C ASP A 268 23.16 20.15 -17.41
N LEU A 269 24.48 20.19 -17.58
CA LEU A 269 25.31 21.38 -17.43
C LEU A 269 25.64 21.98 -18.81
N LYS A 270 25.42 23.28 -18.96
CA LYS A 270 25.77 24.07 -20.17
C LYS A 270 26.60 25.27 -19.75
N ILE A 271 27.77 25.44 -20.36
CA ILE A 271 28.66 26.58 -20.10
C ILE A 271 28.70 27.47 -21.35
N GLU A 272 28.52 28.78 -21.15
CA GLU A 272 28.57 29.76 -22.24
C GLU A 272 29.93 29.70 -22.95
N GLY A 273 29.90 29.48 -24.27
CA GLY A 273 31.11 29.34 -25.10
C GLY A 273 31.65 27.91 -25.26
N MET A 274 31.09 26.91 -24.57
CA MET A 274 31.46 25.49 -24.73
C MET A 274 30.29 24.67 -25.31
N LYS A 275 30.59 23.79 -26.26
CA LYS A 275 29.67 22.78 -26.78
C LYS A 275 29.76 21.50 -25.94
N LYS A 276 28.73 20.66 -26.03
CA LYS A 276 28.67 19.38 -25.31
C LYS A 276 29.86 18.44 -25.63
N GLU A 277 30.42 18.57 -26.83
CA GLU A 277 31.57 17.81 -27.34
C GLU A 277 32.91 18.29 -26.76
N ASP A 278 32.95 19.49 -26.17
CA ASP A 278 34.18 20.07 -25.60
C ASP A 278 34.46 19.56 -24.17
N PHE A 279 33.50 18.83 -23.57
CA PHE A 279 33.64 18.21 -22.27
C PHE A 279 34.23 16.80 -22.41
N ILE A 280 35.32 16.54 -21.69
CA ILE A 280 35.93 15.21 -21.59
C ILE A 280 35.12 14.35 -20.61
N ASP A 281 34.81 14.90 -19.43
CA ASP A 281 33.96 14.26 -18.43
C ASP A 281 33.13 15.29 -17.65
N ILE A 282 31.93 14.88 -17.23
CA ILE A 282 30.98 15.65 -16.42
C ILE A 282 30.31 14.70 -15.45
N ASP A 283 30.15 15.11 -14.19
CA ASP A 283 29.28 14.42 -13.23
C ASP A 283 27.84 14.32 -13.77
N LYS A 284 27.43 13.11 -14.18
CA LYS A 284 26.10 12.87 -14.78
C LYS A 284 24.97 12.84 -13.74
N THR A 285 25.33 12.69 -12.48
CA THR A 285 24.38 12.57 -11.37
C THR A 285 24.84 13.37 -10.17
N TRP A 286 23.89 14.05 -9.53
CA TRP A 286 24.12 14.77 -8.28
C TRP A 286 23.16 14.27 -7.19
N HIS A 287 23.61 14.30 -5.94
CA HIS A 287 22.84 13.82 -4.79
C HIS A 287 22.75 14.89 -3.71
N GLY A 288 21.57 15.06 -3.11
CA GLY A 288 21.34 15.99 -2.02
C GLY A 288 20.11 16.86 -2.23
N ASN A 289 19.94 17.89 -1.40
CA ASN A 289 18.84 18.84 -1.53
C ASN A 289 19.30 20.08 -2.32
N PRO A 290 18.82 20.34 -3.56
CA PRO A 290 19.27 21.46 -4.38
C PRO A 290 18.98 22.85 -3.81
N ILE A 291 18.08 22.95 -2.82
CA ILE A 291 17.67 24.19 -2.15
C ILE A 291 18.52 24.44 -0.89
N LYS A 292 18.83 23.39 -0.12
CA LYS A 292 19.61 23.50 1.13
C LYS A 292 21.13 23.37 0.93
N ASN A 293 21.57 22.58 -0.04
CA ASN A 293 22.98 22.24 -0.23
C ASN A 293 23.61 23.08 -1.36
N GLU A 294 24.91 23.34 -1.28
CA GLU A 294 25.68 23.84 -2.43
C GLU A 294 25.81 22.71 -3.47
N VAL A 295 25.31 22.95 -4.67
CA VAL A 295 25.42 22.01 -5.79
C VAL A 295 26.76 22.25 -6.48
N ARG A 296 27.68 21.28 -6.37
CA ARG A 296 28.98 21.28 -7.04
C ARG A 296 28.97 20.19 -8.11
N ILE A 297 29.24 20.59 -9.36
CA ILE A 297 29.36 19.69 -10.51
C ILE A 297 30.78 19.81 -11.04
N SER A 298 31.55 18.73 -10.97
CA SER A 298 32.90 18.68 -11.53
C SER A 298 32.82 18.36 -13.03
N TYR A 299 33.64 19.06 -13.82
CA TYR A 299 33.76 18.86 -15.26
C TYR A 299 35.19 19.07 -15.74
N SER A 300 35.61 18.30 -16.74
CA SER A 300 36.92 18.42 -17.40
C SER A 300 36.76 18.80 -18.87
N TYR A 301 37.67 19.63 -19.37
CA TYR A 301 37.70 20.08 -20.76
C TYR A 301 39.14 20.30 -21.22
N GLN A 302 39.37 20.18 -22.54
CA GLN A 302 40.67 20.48 -23.12
C GLN A 302 40.81 21.98 -23.34
N LYS A 303 41.91 22.56 -22.84
CA LYS A 303 42.25 23.95 -23.14
C LYS A 303 43.24 23.97 -24.30
N LYS A 304 42.86 24.58 -25.43
CA LYS A 304 43.83 24.87 -26.50
C LYS A 304 44.83 25.91 -25.98
N GLY A 305 46.10 25.53 -25.89
CA GLY A 305 47.19 26.46 -25.64
C GLY A 305 47.38 27.43 -26.82
N ASP A 306 47.81 28.66 -26.55
CA ASP A 306 48.09 29.67 -27.59
C ASP A 306 49.41 29.39 -28.35
N ASN A 307 50.18 28.37 -27.97
CA ASN A 307 51.39 27.90 -28.67
C ASN A 307 51.42 26.37 -28.60
N ASP A 308 51.79 25.73 -29.70
CA ASP A 308 51.82 24.27 -29.97
C ASP A 308 52.65 23.41 -28.97
N GLU A 309 52.33 23.45 -27.68
CA GLU A 309 52.87 22.56 -26.65
C GLU A 309 51.73 22.10 -25.71
N GLU A 310 51.45 20.79 -25.78
CA GLU A 310 50.62 19.93 -24.93
C GLU A 310 49.17 20.36 -24.62
N GLU A 311 48.21 19.50 -25.01
CA GLU A 311 46.80 19.62 -24.65
C GLU A 311 46.61 19.29 -23.15
N ASP A 312 46.68 20.30 -22.31
CA ASP A 312 46.43 20.13 -20.87
C ASP A 312 44.95 19.90 -20.57
N GLU A 313 44.63 18.76 -19.94
CA GLU A 313 43.30 18.50 -19.39
C GLU A 313 43.06 19.39 -18.16
N CYS A 314 42.08 20.29 -18.26
CA CYS A 314 41.71 21.18 -17.17
C CYS A 314 40.45 20.67 -16.46
N CYS A 315 40.54 20.43 -15.14
CA CYS A 315 39.38 20.14 -14.30
C CYS A 315 38.87 21.41 -13.60
N LYS A 316 37.55 21.64 -13.64
CA LYS A 316 36.87 22.76 -13.00
C LYS A 316 35.58 22.31 -12.31
N ASP A 317 35.14 23.12 -11.36
CA ASP A 317 33.87 22.90 -10.66
C ASP A 317 32.90 24.04 -10.90
N ALA A 318 31.71 23.71 -11.41
CA ALA A 318 30.60 24.65 -11.44
C ALA A 318 29.85 24.57 -10.12
N LYS A 319 29.77 25.71 -9.40
CA LYS A 319 29.09 25.82 -8.10
C LYS A 319 27.79 26.59 -8.22
N PHE A 320 26.73 26.02 -7.66
CA PHE A 320 25.40 26.60 -7.62
C PHE A 320 24.84 26.58 -6.19
N ASN A 321 24.16 27.65 -5.82
CA ASN A 321 23.46 27.77 -4.55
C ASN A 321 22.09 28.43 -4.80
N MET A 322 21.30 28.62 -3.74
CA MET A 322 19.94 29.18 -3.85
C MET A 322 19.87 30.54 -4.56
N ARG A 323 20.94 31.36 -4.53
CA ARG A 323 20.98 32.65 -5.23
C ARG A 323 21.11 32.52 -6.75
N HIS A 324 21.49 31.34 -7.24
CA HIS A 324 21.66 31.05 -8.65
C HIS A 324 20.40 30.39 -9.27
N VAL A 325 19.33 30.15 -8.49
CA VAL A 325 18.09 29.56 -9.01
C VAL A 325 17.37 30.56 -9.92
N LYS A 326 17.11 30.18 -11.18
CA LYS A 326 16.34 30.99 -12.14
C LYS A 326 14.91 30.52 -12.33
N LYS A 327 14.64 29.23 -12.18
CA LYS A 327 13.29 28.67 -12.28
C LYS A 327 13.17 27.40 -11.43
N LEU A 328 12.06 27.32 -10.70
CA LEU A 328 11.59 26.12 -10.01
C LEU A 328 10.33 25.67 -10.74
N ASP A 329 10.37 24.52 -11.39
CA ASP A 329 9.19 23.96 -12.06
C ASP A 329 8.53 22.92 -11.15
N ALA A 330 7.47 23.35 -10.44
CA ALA A 330 6.79 22.57 -9.41
C ALA A 330 6.07 21.32 -9.95
N HIS A 331 5.90 21.18 -11.27
CA HIS A 331 5.23 20.02 -11.88
C HIS A 331 6.20 18.92 -12.35
N ALA A 332 7.48 19.26 -12.53
CA ALA A 332 8.49 18.35 -13.07
C ALA A 332 9.66 18.07 -12.11
N ASP A 333 9.60 18.63 -10.88
CA ASP A 333 10.67 18.61 -9.88
C ASP A 333 12.05 19.00 -10.47
N THR A 334 12.03 19.84 -11.50
CA THR A 334 13.22 20.24 -12.27
C THR A 334 13.74 21.58 -11.76
N TYR A 335 15.01 21.63 -11.42
CA TYR A 335 15.67 22.83 -10.88
C TYR A 335 16.59 23.42 -11.94
N ILE A 336 16.40 24.70 -12.26
CA ILE A 336 17.24 25.43 -13.21
C ILE A 336 18.06 26.48 -12.48
N PHE A 337 19.38 26.33 -12.51
CA PHE A 337 20.34 27.28 -11.96
C PHE A 337 21.10 27.99 -13.08
N ALA A 338 21.50 29.23 -12.85
CA ALA A 338 22.48 29.94 -13.66
C ALA A 338 23.36 30.80 -12.76
N ASN A 339 24.68 30.60 -12.81
CA ASN A 339 25.64 31.38 -12.04
C ASN A 339 26.15 32.59 -12.85
N GLY A 340 26.84 33.52 -12.19
CA GLY A 340 27.43 34.71 -12.83
C GLY A 340 28.64 34.42 -13.74
N GLU A 341 29.10 33.17 -13.81
CA GLU A 341 30.24 32.72 -14.60
C GLU A 341 29.82 32.16 -15.98
N GLY A 342 28.54 32.31 -16.35
CA GLY A 342 28.01 31.83 -17.63
C GLY A 342 27.61 30.35 -17.64
N ALA A 343 27.61 29.65 -16.49
CA ALA A 343 27.16 28.27 -16.39
C ALA A 343 25.67 28.19 -16.08
N ARG A 344 24.96 27.31 -16.79
CA ARG A 344 23.55 26.96 -16.59
C ARG A 344 23.44 25.47 -16.27
N LEU A 345 22.78 25.15 -15.17
CA LEU A 345 22.57 23.78 -14.72
C LEU A 345 21.09 23.47 -14.67
N THR A 346 20.69 22.34 -15.24
CA THR A 346 19.36 21.77 -15.08
C THR A 346 19.48 20.45 -14.32
N LEU A 347 18.88 20.38 -13.13
CA LEU A 347 18.74 19.15 -12.37
C LEU A 347 17.34 18.59 -12.59
N THR A 348 17.27 17.38 -13.14
CA THR A 348 16.00 16.65 -13.29
C THR A 348 16.02 15.47 -12.33
N PRO A 349 14.96 15.18 -11.56
CA PRO A 349 14.98 14.04 -10.65
C PRO A 349 15.16 12.76 -11.47
N ALA A 350 16.10 11.94 -11.05
CA ALA A 350 16.21 10.59 -11.56
C ALA A 350 15.03 9.80 -10.99
N LYS A 351 13.86 9.84 -11.64
CA LYS A 351 12.81 8.85 -11.40
C LYS A 351 13.48 7.48 -11.52
N ALA A 352 13.32 6.64 -10.50
CA ALA A 352 13.83 5.28 -10.53
C ALA A 352 13.32 4.59 -11.81
N LYS A 353 14.17 4.52 -12.84
CA LYS A 353 13.94 3.61 -13.95
C LYS A 353 14.17 2.22 -13.38
N PHE A 354 13.08 1.54 -13.02
CA PHE A 354 13.08 0.09 -13.01
C PHE A 354 13.29 -0.36 -14.47
N SER A 355 14.55 -0.44 -14.90
CA SER A 355 14.88 -1.10 -16.15
C SER A 355 15.00 -2.60 -15.86
N LEU A 356 13.96 -3.35 -16.19
CA LEU A 356 14.06 -4.79 -16.36
C LEU A 356 15.13 -5.05 -17.42
N ASN A 357 16.22 -5.71 -17.02
CA ASN A 357 17.30 -6.07 -17.92
C ASN A 357 16.79 -7.19 -18.88
N PRO A 358 16.87 -7.05 -20.20
CA PRO A 358 16.36 -8.08 -21.13
C PRO A 358 17.01 -9.46 -20.93
N ASN A 359 18.23 -9.49 -20.37
CA ASN A 359 18.96 -10.72 -20.08
C ASN A 359 18.46 -11.46 -18.82
N THR A 360 17.72 -10.81 -17.92
CA THR A 360 17.06 -11.51 -16.80
C THR A 360 15.74 -12.16 -17.22
N MET A 361 15.15 -11.76 -18.35
CA MET A 361 13.95 -12.42 -18.90
C MET A 361 14.23 -13.73 -19.64
N SER A 362 15.44 -13.95 -20.17
CA SER A 362 15.78 -15.25 -20.79
C SER A 362 16.06 -16.34 -19.75
N ALA A 363 16.44 -15.97 -18.53
CA ALA A 363 16.68 -16.91 -17.43
C ALA A 363 15.39 -17.40 -16.75
N MET A 364 14.25 -16.74 -16.99
CA MET A 364 12.93 -17.07 -16.39
C MET A 364 11.90 -17.60 -17.40
N GLY A 365 12.28 -17.89 -18.65
CA GLY A 365 11.42 -18.61 -19.60
C GLY A 365 10.08 -17.93 -19.97
N LEU A 366 10.00 -16.59 -19.93
CA LEU A 366 8.74 -15.85 -20.11
C LEU A 366 8.61 -15.11 -21.46
N LYS A 367 9.40 -15.48 -22.48
CA LYS A 367 9.37 -14.80 -23.79
C LYS A 367 8.04 -14.97 -24.55
N ASP A 368 7.32 -16.06 -24.34
CA ASP A 368 6.16 -16.39 -25.17
C ASP A 368 4.82 -15.83 -24.65
N ALA A 369 4.80 -15.24 -23.45
CA ALA A 369 3.58 -14.66 -22.87
C ALA A 369 3.38 -13.16 -23.19
N PHE A 370 4.38 -12.48 -23.77
CA PHE A 370 4.36 -11.01 -23.97
C PHE A 370 4.36 -10.55 -25.43
N MET A 371 4.28 -11.46 -26.40
CA MET A 371 4.25 -11.14 -27.84
C MET A 371 2.87 -11.29 -28.50
N SER A 372 1.78 -11.49 -27.74
CA SER A 372 0.42 -11.58 -28.28
C SER A 372 -0.54 -10.60 -27.61
N ASN A 373 -0.30 -9.30 -27.80
CA ASN A 373 -1.34 -8.28 -27.70
C ASN A 373 -0.89 -7.01 -28.43
N LYS A 374 -0.98 -7.02 -29.76
CA LYS A 374 -1.16 -5.80 -30.55
C LYS A 374 -2.62 -5.73 -30.98
N PRO A 375 -3.31 -4.59 -30.81
CA PRO A 375 -4.62 -4.38 -31.39
C PRO A 375 -4.44 -3.97 -32.85
N GLY A 376 -5.08 -4.70 -33.77
CA GLY A 376 -5.13 -4.36 -35.19
C GLY A 376 -5.41 -5.58 -36.05
N ASP A 377 -6.51 -5.51 -36.81
CA ASP A 377 -6.92 -6.40 -37.90
C ASP A 377 -7.69 -7.68 -37.51
N GLU A 378 -8.89 -7.48 -36.95
CA GLU A 378 -10.03 -8.37 -37.26
C GLU A 378 -10.50 -8.06 -38.68
N GLU A 379 -10.10 -8.87 -39.65
CA GLU A 379 -10.96 -9.25 -40.79
C GLU A 379 -10.35 -10.43 -41.57
N ASN A 380 -11.13 -11.51 -41.66
CA ASN A 380 -11.00 -12.72 -42.48
C ASN A 380 -10.33 -13.99 -41.90
N ARG A 381 -11.09 -15.09 -42.08
CA ARG A 381 -10.86 -16.54 -41.82
C ARG A 381 -11.16 -16.95 -40.38
N VAL A 382 -12.30 -17.55 -40.00
CA VAL A 382 -13.13 -18.63 -40.60
C VAL A 382 -12.32 -19.88 -40.97
N GLU A 383 -12.62 -20.93 -40.19
CA GLU A 383 -12.41 -22.37 -40.40
C GLU A 383 -11.03 -23.01 -40.06
N GLU A 384 -11.13 -24.18 -39.42
CA GLU A 384 -10.09 -25.15 -39.01
C GLU A 384 -9.23 -24.72 -37.80
N SER A 385 -9.51 -25.12 -36.55
CA SER A 385 -9.29 -26.51 -36.11
C SER A 385 -9.86 -26.69 -34.70
N ALA A 386 -11.10 -27.17 -34.61
CA ALA A 386 -11.67 -27.77 -33.41
C ALA A 386 -11.90 -29.25 -33.70
N MET A 387 -10.82 -30.04 -33.71
CA MET A 387 -10.83 -31.51 -33.62
C MET A 387 -9.38 -31.97 -33.52
N CYS A 388 -8.97 -32.38 -32.31
CA CYS A 388 -8.07 -33.51 -32.04
C CYS A 388 -7.66 -33.47 -30.56
N PHE A 389 -7.68 -34.65 -29.94
CA PHE A 389 -7.22 -34.97 -28.59
C PHE A 389 -8.21 -34.82 -27.42
N PHE A 390 -9.39 -35.41 -27.59
CA PHE A 390 -9.98 -36.27 -26.55
C PHE A 390 -10.02 -37.69 -27.12
N GLY A 391 -9.36 -38.65 -26.48
CA GLY A 391 -9.39 -40.07 -26.86
C GLY A 391 -8.02 -40.73 -26.78
N ASP A 392 -7.76 -41.43 -25.67
CA ASP A 392 -7.17 -42.78 -25.58
C ASP A 392 -6.31 -42.96 -24.33
N MET A 393 -6.83 -43.77 -23.39
CA MET A 393 -6.14 -44.83 -22.64
C MET A 393 -6.81 -45.09 -21.28
N VAL A 394 -7.89 -45.88 -21.30
CA VAL A 394 -8.23 -46.85 -20.25
C VAL A 394 -8.72 -48.10 -20.97
N ASP A 395 -7.83 -49.08 -21.13
CA ASP A 395 -8.10 -50.52 -20.92
C ASP A 395 -6.84 -51.31 -21.27
N ASP A 396 -6.16 -51.82 -20.23
CA ASP A 396 -5.46 -53.10 -20.32
C ASP A 396 -5.37 -53.69 -18.90
N MET A 397 -6.33 -54.56 -18.58
CA MET A 397 -6.30 -55.49 -17.46
C MET A 397 -6.31 -56.90 -18.05
N SER A 398 -5.16 -57.55 -18.14
CA SER A 398 -4.99 -59.01 -18.01
C SER A 398 -3.54 -59.42 -18.29
N ASP A 399 -2.78 -59.72 -17.25
CA ASP A 399 -2.06 -61.00 -17.09
C ASP A 399 -0.88 -60.87 -16.11
N TYR A 400 -0.92 -61.74 -15.09
CA TYR A 400 0.06 -62.08 -14.04
C TYR A 400 0.19 -61.20 -12.79
#